data_AF-H2Z8C5-F1
#
_entry.id   AF-H2Z8C5-F1
#
_cell.length_a   1.000
_cell.length_b   1.000
_cell.length_c   1.000
_cell.angle_alpha   90.00
_cell.angle_beta   90.00
_cell.angle_gamma   90.00
#
_symmetry.space_group_name_H-M   'P 1'
#
loop_
_entity.id
_entity.type
_entity.pdbx_description
1 polymer ?
#
loop_
_entity_poly.entity_id
_entity_poly.type
_entity_poly.pdbx_seq_one_letter_code
_entity_poly.pdbx_strand_id
1 'polypeptide(L)'
;MVMKEEKLQEWGTKEEAKAAFKDALREKKVPAASSWEQAMKMIVSDHRYSALKKLSEKKQAYNEYKTQRGKEEKEEERIRTKENKEKLQKYLETHPKMTSTVSYRAADKMFNETTEWKCVQERDRKEIFEDVVFYLA
;
A
#
# COMPACT_ATOMS: atom_id res chain seq x y z
N MET A 1 -30.70 30.79 -12.78
CA MET A 1 -29.81 30.03 -11.88
C MET A 1 -30.49 28.71 -11.61
N VAL A 2 -30.04 27.61 -12.23
CA VAL A 2 -30.63 26.29 -11.96
C VAL A 2 -29.96 25.77 -10.69
N MET A 3 -30.72 25.77 -9.60
CA MET A 3 -30.36 25.04 -8.38
C MET A 3 -30.31 23.56 -8.76
N LYS A 4 -29.10 23.00 -8.91
CA LYS A 4 -28.95 21.55 -9.03
C LYS A 4 -29.41 20.96 -7.71
N GLU A 5 -30.60 20.37 -7.70
CA GLU A 5 -31.00 19.45 -6.63
C GLU A 5 -29.95 18.35 -6.55
N GLU A 6 -29.14 18.37 -5.50
CA GLU A 6 -28.41 17.18 -5.08
C GLU A 6 -29.46 16.14 -4.69
N LYS A 7 -29.77 15.23 -5.63
CA LYS A 7 -30.48 14.00 -5.28
C LYS A 7 -29.62 13.27 -4.26
N LEU A 8 -29.99 13.40 -2.98
CA LEU A 8 -29.55 12.52 -1.92
C LEU A 8 -29.93 11.11 -2.37
N GLN A 9 -28.94 10.34 -2.82
CA GLN A 9 -29.15 8.94 -3.12
C GLN A 9 -29.63 8.27 -1.83
N GLU A 10 -30.85 7.75 -1.85
CA GLU A 10 -31.38 6.96 -0.75
C GLU A 10 -30.64 5.64 -0.74
N TRP A 11 -29.76 5.48 0.24
CA TRP A 11 -29.15 4.20 0.56
C TRP A 11 -30.22 3.37 1.26
N GLY A 12 -30.56 2.21 0.70
CA GLY A 12 -31.71 1.42 1.15
C GLY A 12 -31.58 0.94 2.59
N THR A 13 -30.34 0.74 3.07
CA THR A 13 -30.05 0.39 4.46
C THR A 13 -28.94 1.24 5.08
N LYS A 14 -28.85 1.22 6.42
CA LYS A 14 -27.78 1.90 7.16
C LYS A 14 -26.40 1.31 6.83
N GLU A 15 -26.35 0.01 6.58
CA GLU A 15 -25.17 -0.75 6.19
C GLU A 15 -24.68 -0.32 4.81
N GLU A 16 -25.58 -0.15 3.84
CA GLU A 16 -25.27 0.36 2.51
C GLU A 16 -24.76 1.81 2.56
N ALA A 17 -25.41 2.68 3.35
CA ALA A 17 -24.96 4.05 3.54
C ALA A 17 -23.54 4.12 4.11
N LYS A 18 -23.24 3.23 5.05
CA LYS A 18 -21.91 3.09 5.67
C LYS A 18 -20.89 2.54 4.68
N ALA A 19 -21.26 1.55 3.88
CA ALA A 19 -20.40 1.00 2.82
C ALA A 19 -20.05 2.08 1.79
N ALA A 20 -21.04 2.81 1.29
CA ALA A 20 -20.85 3.90 0.34
C ALA A 20 -19.89 4.98 0.85
N PHE A 21 -20.03 5.38 2.11
CA PHE A 21 -19.12 6.33 2.74
C PHE A 21 -17.69 5.79 2.82
N LYS A 22 -17.51 4.51 3.17
CA LYS A 22 -16.20 3.85 3.20
C LYS A 22 -15.60 3.70 1.79
N ASP A 23 -16.42 3.44 0.78
CA ASP A 23 -15.99 3.31 -0.60
C ASP A 23 -15.52 4.66 -1.15
N ALA A 24 -16.17 5.76 -0.81
CA ALA A 24 -15.68 7.11 -1.13
C ALA A 24 -14.29 7.37 -0.54
N LEU A 25 -14.05 6.97 0.71
CA LEU A 25 -12.73 7.07 1.34
C LEU A 25 -11.69 6.20 0.58
N ARG A 26 -12.07 4.97 0.21
CA ARG A 26 -11.21 4.02 -0.52
C ARG A 26 -10.85 4.53 -1.92
N GLU A 27 -11.84 4.99 -2.69
CA GLU A 27 -11.64 5.50 -4.05
C GLU A 27 -10.84 6.78 -4.11
N LYS A 28 -11.04 7.69 -3.15
CA LYS A 28 -10.19 8.87 -2.97
C LYS A 28 -8.81 8.53 -2.40
N LYS A 29 -8.52 7.24 -2.18
CA LYS A 29 -7.26 6.69 -1.65
C LYS A 29 -6.85 7.39 -0.36
N VAL A 30 -7.79 7.64 0.55
CA VAL A 30 -7.52 8.30 1.83
C VAL A 30 -6.58 7.41 2.65
N PRO A 31 -5.33 7.86 2.95
CA PRO A 31 -4.38 7.06 3.71
C PRO A 31 -4.89 6.75 5.13
N ALA A 32 -4.52 5.59 5.68
CA ALA A 32 -4.86 5.26 7.08
C ALA A 32 -4.25 6.26 8.09
N ALA A 33 -3.13 6.89 7.76
CA ALA A 33 -2.50 7.91 8.61
C ALA A 33 -3.20 9.27 8.60
N SER A 34 -4.17 9.51 7.70
CA SER A 34 -4.85 10.80 7.60
C SER A 34 -5.56 11.19 8.90
N SER A 35 -5.71 12.49 9.14
CA SER A 35 -6.62 12.98 10.16
C SER A 35 -8.07 12.90 9.69
N TRP A 36 -9.01 12.94 10.63
CA TRP A 36 -10.45 13.04 10.34
C TRP A 36 -10.75 14.19 9.38
N GLU A 37 -10.21 15.38 9.66
CA GLU A 37 -10.49 16.59 8.88
C GLU A 37 -9.93 16.50 7.46
N GLN A 38 -8.70 15.98 7.30
CA GLN A 38 -8.11 15.76 5.99
C GLN A 38 -8.94 14.78 5.17
N ALA A 39 -9.33 13.65 5.76
CA ALA A 39 -10.17 12.66 5.12
C ALA A 39 -11.51 13.25 4.67
N MET A 40 -12.19 14.03 5.53
CA MET A 40 -13.45 14.65 5.17
C MET A 40 -13.29 15.66 4.03
N LYS A 41 -12.23 16.48 4.04
CA LYS A 41 -11.93 17.41 2.94
C LYS A 41 -11.72 16.69 1.60
N MET A 42 -11.16 15.47 1.61
CA MET A 42 -10.96 14.69 0.39
C MET A 42 -12.25 14.12 -0.20
N ILE A 43 -13.26 13.85 0.64
CA ILE A 43 -14.52 13.23 0.20
C ILE A 43 -15.72 14.17 0.23
N VAL A 44 -15.61 15.41 0.73
CA VAL A 44 -16.76 16.33 0.90
C VAL A 44 -17.48 16.65 -0.40
N SER A 45 -16.76 16.62 -1.54
CA SER A 45 -17.33 16.83 -2.87
C SER A 45 -17.95 15.56 -3.49
N ASP A 46 -17.84 14.42 -2.82
CA ASP A 46 -18.39 13.14 -3.27
C ASP A 46 -19.85 13.00 -2.80
N HIS A 47 -20.75 12.61 -3.70
CA HIS A 47 -22.17 12.44 -3.37
C HIS A 47 -22.42 11.41 -2.26
N ARG A 48 -21.49 10.47 -2.04
CA ARG A 48 -21.56 9.47 -0.95
C ARG A 48 -21.18 10.06 0.41
N TYR A 49 -20.61 11.27 0.46
CA TYR A 49 -20.36 11.96 1.73
C TYR A 49 -21.64 12.20 2.53
N SER A 50 -22.74 12.48 1.84
CA SER A 50 -24.06 12.68 2.44
C SER A 50 -24.82 11.38 2.73
N ALA A 51 -24.23 10.20 2.43
CA ALA A 51 -24.84 8.90 2.72
C ALA A 51 -25.15 8.73 4.21
N LEU A 52 -24.22 9.17 5.06
CA LEU A 52 -24.40 9.19 6.51
C LEU A 52 -24.77 10.62 6.93
N LYS A 53 -25.95 10.81 7.53
CA LYS A 53 -26.41 12.15 7.93
C LYS A 53 -25.77 12.62 9.24
N LYS A 54 -25.54 11.70 10.19
CA LYS A 54 -25.02 12.02 11.52
C LYS A 54 -23.50 12.04 11.54
N LEU A 55 -22.91 13.08 12.15
CA LEU A 55 -21.46 13.20 12.32
C LEU A 55 -20.86 12.02 13.10
N SER A 56 -21.58 11.53 14.12
CA SER A 56 -21.15 10.37 14.92
C SER A 56 -21.03 9.09 14.07
N GLU A 57 -21.98 8.86 13.16
CA GLU A 57 -21.96 7.71 12.25
C GLU A 57 -20.81 7.81 11.25
N LYS A 58 -20.56 9.01 10.69
CA LYS A 58 -19.40 9.24 9.82
C LYS A 58 -18.08 8.99 10.56
N LYS A 59 -17.94 9.50 11.80
CA LYS A 59 -16.73 9.26 12.64
C LYS A 59 -16.51 7.78 12.92
N GLN A 60 -17.57 7.04 13.25
CA GLN A 60 -17.49 5.60 13.47
C GLN A 60 -17.07 4.86 12.18
N ALA A 61 -17.72 5.17 11.05
CA ALA A 61 -17.39 4.55 9.76
C ALA A 61 -15.95 4.82 9.33
N TYR A 62 -15.45 6.04 9.57
CA TYR A 62 -14.06 6.41 9.29
C TYR A 62 -13.06 5.69 10.19
N ASN A 63 -13.33 5.53 11.49
CA ASN A 63 -12.42 4.80 12.39
C ASN A 63 -12.29 3.32 12.00
N GLU A 64 -13.39 2.71 11.57
CA GLU A 64 -13.38 1.35 11.02
C GLU A 64 -12.61 1.27 9.70
N TYR A 65 -12.84 2.23 8.79
CA TYR A 65 -12.06 2.35 7.55
C TYR A 65 -10.57 2.48 7.84
N LYS A 66 -10.18 3.37 8.76
CA LYS A 66 -8.79 3.63 9.14
C LYS A 66 -8.11 2.36 9.64
N THR A 67 -8.77 1.61 10.51
CA THR A 67 -8.25 0.34 11.02
C THR A 67 -8.06 -0.68 9.91
N GLN A 68 -9.06 -0.82 9.03
CA GLN A 68 -9.01 -1.77 7.93
C GLN A 68 -7.94 -1.40 6.91
N ARG A 69 -7.86 -0.13 6.49
CA ARG A 69 -6.83 0.36 5.56
C ARG A 69 -5.43 0.24 6.12
N GLY A 70 -5.22 0.50 7.40
CA GLY A 70 -3.91 0.30 8.02
C GLY A 70 -3.44 -1.16 7.97
N LYS A 71 -4.37 -2.12 8.10
CA LYS A 71 -4.06 -3.54 7.91
C LYS A 71 -3.74 -3.86 6.44
N GLU A 72 -4.55 -3.35 5.51
CA GLU A 72 -4.34 -3.53 4.07
C GLU A 72 -2.99 -2.95 3.62
N GLU A 73 -2.67 -1.70 3.99
CA GLU A 73 -1.40 -1.02 3.64
C GLU A 73 -0.17 -1.77 4.19
N LYS A 74 -0.25 -2.26 5.43
CA LYS A 74 0.83 -3.06 6.04
C LYS A 74 1.00 -4.40 5.33
N GLU A 75 -0.09 -5.04 4.93
CA GLU A 75 -0.04 -6.29 4.20
C GLU A 75 0.51 -6.10 2.77
N GLU A 76 0.07 -5.05 2.07
CA GLU A 76 0.60 -4.65 0.76
C GLU A 76 2.11 -4.38 0.84
N GLU A 77 2.60 -3.71 1.88
CA GLU A 77 4.03 -3.50 2.12
C GLU A 77 4.78 -4.81 2.39
N ARG A 78 4.18 -5.72 3.17
CA ARG A 78 4.76 -7.03 3.45
C ARG A 78 4.92 -7.86 2.18
N ILE A 79 3.87 -7.90 1.35
CA ILE A 79 3.87 -8.62 0.07
C ILE A 79 4.91 -7.99 -0.86
N ARG A 80 4.92 -6.67 -1.03
CA ARG A 80 5.90 -5.96 -1.88
C ARG A 80 7.34 -6.23 -1.42
N THR A 81 7.59 -6.22 -0.11
CA THR A 81 8.91 -6.50 0.45
C THR A 81 9.33 -7.93 0.12
N LYS A 82 8.43 -8.90 0.31
CA LYS A 82 8.68 -10.31 -0.05
C LYS A 82 8.98 -10.48 -1.54
N GLU A 83 8.17 -9.88 -2.42
CA GLU A 83 8.40 -9.94 -3.87
C GLU A 83 9.72 -9.30 -4.28
N ASN A 84 10.12 -8.18 -3.67
CA ASN A 84 11.40 -7.55 -3.97
C ASN A 84 12.58 -8.45 -3.57
N LYS A 85 12.48 -9.13 -2.43
CA LYS A 85 13.50 -10.11 -2.00
C LYS A 85 13.60 -11.28 -2.98
N GLU A 86 12.48 -11.87 -3.37
CA GLU A 86 12.45 -12.98 -4.35
C GLU A 86 13.00 -12.57 -5.72
N LYS A 87 12.67 -11.36 -6.18
CA LYS A 87 13.21 -10.80 -7.43
C LYS A 87 14.72 -10.61 -7.36
N LEU A 88 15.24 -10.07 -6.26
CA LEU A 88 16.68 -9.91 -6.06
C LEU A 88 17.39 -11.26 -6.02
N GLN A 89 16.86 -12.23 -5.27
CA GLN A 89 17.41 -13.57 -5.20
C GLN A 89 17.53 -14.19 -6.60
N LYS A 90 16.43 -14.25 -7.35
CA LYS A 90 16.40 -14.77 -8.71
C LYS A 90 17.35 -14.02 -9.64
N TYR A 91 17.40 -12.69 -9.50
CA TYR A 91 18.32 -11.86 -10.28
C TYR A 91 19.77 -12.28 -10.04
N LEU A 92 20.20 -12.45 -8.78
CA LEU A 92 21.55 -12.88 -8.44
C LEU A 92 21.83 -14.32 -8.91
N GLU A 93 20.93 -15.26 -8.65
CA GLU A 93 21.08 -16.68 -9.05
C GLU A 93 21.27 -16.86 -10.56
N THR A 94 20.61 -16.03 -11.35
CA THR A 94 20.61 -16.14 -12.82
C THR A 94 21.59 -15.18 -13.51
N HIS A 95 22.22 -14.28 -12.77
CA HIS A 95 23.10 -13.29 -13.38
C HIS A 95 24.42 -13.95 -13.83
N PRO A 96 24.85 -13.80 -15.11
CA PRO A 96 26.10 -14.37 -15.62
C PRO A 96 27.40 -13.96 -14.91
N LYS A 97 27.38 -12.89 -14.10
CA LYS A 97 28.54 -12.38 -13.38
C LYS A 97 28.54 -12.79 -11.91
N MET A 98 27.50 -13.49 -11.46
CA MET A 98 27.37 -13.99 -10.11
C MET A 98 27.91 -15.41 -10.04
N THR A 99 28.79 -15.67 -9.07
CA THR A 99 29.37 -16.99 -8.76
C THR A 99 29.58 -17.12 -7.25
N SER A 100 29.83 -18.34 -6.75
CA SER A 100 30.11 -18.60 -5.33
C SER A 100 31.39 -17.94 -4.78
N THR A 101 32.25 -17.38 -5.64
CA THR A 101 33.49 -16.70 -5.25
C THR A 101 33.38 -15.18 -5.23
N VAL A 102 32.27 -14.62 -5.73
CA VAL A 102 32.02 -13.17 -5.68
C VAL A 102 31.90 -12.73 -4.22
N SER A 103 32.53 -11.61 -3.87
CA SER A 103 32.34 -10.98 -2.55
C SER A 103 31.16 -10.01 -2.57
N TYR A 104 30.52 -9.80 -1.41
CA TYR A 104 29.41 -8.85 -1.31
C TYR A 104 29.78 -7.45 -1.80
N ARG A 105 30.99 -6.97 -1.49
CA ARG A 105 31.48 -5.65 -1.95
C ARG A 105 31.59 -5.57 -3.47
N ALA A 106 31.99 -6.65 -4.14
CA ALA A 106 32.02 -6.69 -5.60
C ALA A 106 30.60 -6.72 -6.18
N ALA A 107 29.69 -7.52 -5.61
CA ALA A 107 28.29 -7.56 -6.01
C ALA A 107 27.59 -6.20 -5.82
N ASP A 108 27.78 -5.52 -4.69
CA ASP A 108 27.23 -4.19 -4.45
C ASP A 108 27.75 -3.18 -5.47
N LYS A 109 29.05 -3.20 -5.81
CA LYS A 109 29.59 -2.36 -6.88
C LYS A 109 28.98 -2.67 -8.25
N MET A 110 28.67 -3.93 -8.55
CA MET A 110 28.09 -4.34 -9.83
C MET A 110 26.59 -4.02 -9.95
N PHE A 111 25.85 -4.14 -8.85
CA PHE A 111 24.39 -4.15 -8.88
C PHE A 111 23.74 -2.96 -8.17
N ASN A 112 24.50 -2.08 -7.50
CA ASN A 112 23.92 -0.95 -6.76
C ASN A 112 23.02 -0.03 -7.59
N GLU A 113 23.15 -0.02 -8.91
CA GLU A 113 22.34 0.80 -9.80
C GLU A 113 21.05 0.10 -10.27
N THR A 114 20.94 -1.22 -10.12
CA THR A 114 19.79 -1.99 -10.60
C THR A 114 18.58 -1.85 -9.69
N THR A 115 17.41 -2.00 -10.30
CA THR A 115 16.13 -1.86 -9.58
C THR A 115 15.98 -2.96 -8.53
N GLU A 116 16.34 -4.20 -8.86
CA GLU A 116 16.26 -5.37 -7.99
C GLU A 116 17.11 -5.19 -6.74
N TRP A 117 18.31 -4.60 -6.87
CA TRP A 117 19.16 -4.27 -5.73
C TRP A 117 18.56 -3.12 -4.92
N LYS A 118 18.26 -1.98 -5.55
CA LYS A 118 17.79 -0.76 -4.88
C LYS A 118 16.50 -0.96 -4.07
N CYS A 119 15.59 -1.80 -4.56
CA CYS A 119 14.27 -2.03 -3.94
C CYS A 119 14.27 -2.94 -2.70
N VAL A 120 15.42 -3.51 -2.33
CA VAL A 120 15.61 -4.31 -1.11
C VAL A 120 16.47 -3.55 -0.10
N GLN A 121 16.25 -3.70 1.21
CA GLN A 121 17.06 -3.04 2.23
C GLN A 121 18.44 -3.71 2.37
N GLU A 122 19.48 -2.95 2.76
CA GLU A 122 20.86 -3.47 2.83
C GLU A 122 21.01 -4.75 3.68
N ARG A 123 20.33 -4.83 4.83
CA ARG A 123 20.32 -6.03 5.67
C ARG A 123 19.86 -7.26 4.88
N ASP A 124 18.70 -7.14 4.25
CA ASP A 124 18.11 -8.22 3.47
C ASP A 124 18.95 -8.54 2.22
N ARG A 125 19.60 -7.55 1.60
CA ARG A 125 20.51 -7.79 0.47
C ARG A 125 21.68 -8.68 0.87
N LYS A 126 22.25 -8.48 2.06
CA LYS A 126 23.36 -9.30 2.57
C LYS A 126 22.94 -10.73 2.81
N GLU A 127 21.81 -10.92 3.52
CA GLU A 127 21.25 -12.25 3.78
C GLU A 127 20.98 -13.00 2.46
N ILE A 128 20.27 -12.37 1.51
CA ILE A 128 19.97 -12.97 0.21
C ILE A 128 21.26 -13.29 -0.58
N PHE A 129 22.24 -12.39 -0.56
CA PHE A 129 23.50 -12.61 -1.24
C PHE A 129 24.26 -13.82 -0.67
N GLU A 130 24.33 -13.95 0.65
CA GLU A 130 24.98 -15.07 1.33
C GLU A 130 24.29 -16.40 0.98
N ASP A 131 22.96 -16.43 0.98
CA ASP A 131 22.17 -17.60 0.58
C ASP A 131 22.46 -18.01 -0.88
N VAL A 132 22.51 -17.03 -1.80
CA VAL A 132 22.80 -17.30 -3.22
C VAL A 132 24.24 -17.79 -3.42
N VAL A 133 25.22 -17.17 -2.76
CA VAL A 133 26.62 -17.62 -2.82
C VAL A 133 26.75 -19.05 -2.30
N PHE A 134 26.07 -19.37 -1.20
CA PHE A 134 26.04 -20.71 -0.64
C PHE A 134 25.40 -21.73 -1.59
N TYR A 135 24.32 -21.38 -2.27
CA TYR A 135 23.66 -22.27 -3.23
C TYR A 135 24.45 -22.47 -4.53
N LEU A 136 25.28 -21.51 -4.93
CA LEU A 136 26.14 -21.58 -6.12
C LEU A 136 27.48 -22.30 -5.86
N ALA A 137 27.80 -22.64 -4.61
CA ALA A 137 29.06 -23.28 -4.21
C ALA A 137 29.00 -24.80 -4.40
#